data_AF-A0A2V7FUV8-F1
#
_entry.id   AF-A0A2V7FUV8-F1
#
_cell.length_a   1.000
_cell.length_b   1.000
_cell.length_c   1.000
_cell.angle_alpha   90.00
_cell.angle_beta   90.00
_cell.angle_gamma   90.00
#
_symmetry.space_group_name_H-M   'P 1'
#
loop_
_entity.id
_entity.type
_entity.pdbx_description
1 polymer ?
#
loop_
_entity_poly.entity_id
_entity_poly.type
_entity_poly.pdbx_seq_one_letter_code
_entity_poly.pdbx_strand_id
1 'polypeptide(L)'
;TEMRMVRGECLATIGEVSNAEHELLSIGKAGKSRWLGRMPRVRGVAMNPVDHPLGGGEGKTSGGRPPTNPWGKVEGKKTRHKKKPSTKLIVRGRKRGKATQ
;
A
#
# COMPACT_ATOMS: atom_id res chain seq x y z
N THR A 1 9.89 -4.40 -11.33
CA THR A 1 9.09 -4.26 -12.57
C THR A 1 8.26 -5.50 -12.80
N GLU A 2 7.04 -5.34 -13.30
CA GLU A 2 6.11 -6.41 -13.72
C GLU A 2 6.06 -6.45 -15.25
N MET A 3 5.88 -7.62 -15.86
CA MET A 3 5.65 -7.79 -17.31
C MET A 3 4.34 -8.54 -17.53
N ARG A 4 3.48 -8.00 -18.40
CA ARG A 4 2.12 -8.52 -18.62
C ARG A 4 1.72 -8.41 -20.09
N MET A 5 1.09 -9.45 -20.61
CA MET A 5 0.47 -9.49 -21.93
C MET A 5 -0.85 -8.71 -21.94
N VAL A 6 -1.08 -8.01 -23.06
CA VAL A 6 -2.30 -7.27 -23.37
C VAL A 6 -2.76 -7.69 -24.77
N ARG A 7 -4.06 -7.58 -25.07
CA ARG A 7 -4.59 -7.88 -26.40
C ARG A 7 -4.05 -6.85 -27.40
N GLY A 8 -3.75 -7.29 -28.62
CA GLY A 8 -3.23 -6.41 -29.68
C GLY A 8 -4.21 -5.33 -30.15
N GLU A 9 -5.51 -5.55 -29.94
CA GLU A 9 -6.58 -4.59 -30.28
C GLU A 9 -6.64 -3.38 -29.32
N CYS A 10 -5.94 -3.41 -28.19
CA CYS A 10 -5.99 -2.32 -27.22
C CYS A 10 -5.24 -1.09 -27.71
N LEU A 11 -5.82 0.10 -27.46
CA LEU A 11 -5.21 1.38 -27.80
C LEU A 11 -4.09 1.74 -26.82
N ALA A 12 -3.07 2.43 -27.33
CA ALA A 12 -1.98 3.00 -26.54
C ALA A 12 -1.55 4.35 -27.13
N THR A 13 -1.02 5.22 -26.28
CA THR A 13 -0.43 6.50 -26.70
C THR A 13 1.09 6.41 -26.58
N ILE A 14 1.79 6.97 -27.57
CA ILE A 14 3.25 7.05 -27.56
C ILE A 14 3.66 8.29 -26.76
N GLY A 15 4.42 8.10 -25.69
CA GLY A 15 4.95 9.17 -24.86
C GLY A 15 5.02 8.82 -23.38
N GLU A 16 5.48 9.77 -22.58
CA GLU A 16 5.52 9.70 -21.13
C GLU A 16 4.44 10.60 -20.51
N VAL A 17 4.07 10.33 -19.26
CA VAL A 17 3.14 11.19 -18.53
C VAL A 17 3.88 12.48 -18.13
N SER A 18 3.25 13.64 -18.35
CA SER A 18 3.82 14.92 -17.96
C SER A 18 3.92 15.08 -16.43
N ASN A 19 4.65 16.10 -15.97
CA ASN A 19 4.88 16.39 -14.54
C ASN A 19 5.71 15.32 -13.80
N ALA A 20 6.84 14.92 -14.39
CA ALA A 20 7.76 13.93 -13.80
C ALA A 20 8.30 14.34 -12.42
N GLU A 21 8.43 15.65 -12.15
CA GLU A 21 8.94 16.19 -10.89
C GLU A 21 7.89 16.21 -9.77
N HIS A 22 6.66 15.74 -10.01
CA HIS A 22 5.59 15.76 -9.01
C HIS A 22 5.97 15.04 -7.72
N GLU A 23 6.83 14.00 -7.80
CA GLU A 23 7.32 13.26 -6.64
C GLU A 23 8.21 14.11 -5.72
N LEU A 24 8.88 15.14 -6.23
CA LEU A 24 9.79 16.01 -5.47
C LEU A 24 9.05 17.05 -4.61
N LEU A 25 7.73 17.20 -4.80
CA LEU A 25 6.94 18.21 -4.10
C LEU A 25 6.80 17.90 -2.61
N SER A 26 7.29 18.80 -1.76
CA SER A 26 7.01 18.78 -0.32
C SER A 26 5.67 19.46 0.01
N ILE A 27 4.87 18.82 0.87
CA ILE A 27 3.58 19.36 1.31
C ILE A 27 3.77 20.49 2.35
N GLY A 28 4.83 20.44 3.16
CA GLY A 28 5.21 21.48 4.12
C GLY A 28 4.34 21.57 5.38
N LYS A 29 3.00 21.72 5.24
CA LYS A 29 2.07 21.91 6.37
C LYS A 29 0.89 20.95 6.36
N ALA A 30 0.38 20.61 7.55
CA ALA A 30 -0.80 19.75 7.71
C ALA A 30 -2.04 20.28 6.97
N GLY A 31 -2.25 21.61 6.95
CA GLY A 31 -3.37 22.24 6.25
C GLY A 31 -3.39 21.98 4.73
N LYS A 32 -2.22 21.89 4.08
CA LYS A 32 -2.15 21.57 2.64
C LYS A 32 -2.62 20.14 2.37
N SER A 33 -2.30 19.18 3.24
CA SER A 33 -2.87 17.82 3.17
C SER A 33 -4.40 17.81 3.27
N ARG A 34 -4.97 18.70 4.10
CA ARG A 34 -6.43 18.84 4.24
C ARG A 34 -7.07 19.40 2.96
N TRP A 35 -6.45 20.39 2.31
CA TRP A 35 -6.90 20.90 1.01
C TRP A 35 -6.85 19.84 -0.09
N LEU A 36 -5.91 18.90 -0.01
CA LEU A 36 -5.83 17.71 -0.88
C LEU A 36 -6.84 16.60 -0.51
N GLY A 37 -7.76 16.84 0.43
CA GLY A 37 -8.77 15.86 0.86
C GLY A 37 -8.24 14.72 1.74
N ARG A 38 -7.00 14.80 2.24
CA ARG A 38 -6.41 13.76 3.08
C ARG A 38 -6.62 14.09 4.56
N MET A 39 -7.45 13.29 5.23
CA MET A 39 -7.67 13.37 6.69
C MET A 39 -6.51 12.76 7.48
N PRO A 40 -6.30 13.21 8.74
CA PRO A 40 -5.30 12.60 9.63
C PRO A 40 -5.61 11.11 9.86
N ARG A 41 -4.57 10.27 9.90
CA ARG A 41 -4.67 8.83 10.18
C ARG A 41 -4.04 8.53 11.54
N VAL A 42 -4.76 7.79 12.38
CA VAL A 42 -4.29 7.39 13.72
C VAL A 42 -3.49 6.09 13.61
N ARG A 43 -2.38 5.98 14.35
CA ARG A 43 -1.55 4.77 14.40
C ARG A 43 -2.25 3.70 15.24
N GLY A 44 -2.20 2.43 14.82
CA GLY A 44 -2.83 1.32 15.56
C GLY A 44 -2.33 1.15 17.00
N VAL A 45 -1.04 1.39 17.24
CA VAL A 45 -0.45 1.34 18.60
C VAL A 45 -0.95 2.43 19.55
N ALA A 46 -1.60 3.47 19.04
CA ALA A 46 -2.19 4.53 19.85
C ALA A 46 -3.68 4.27 20.17
N MET A 47 -4.23 3.16 19.66
CA MET A 47 -5.63 2.79 19.87
C MET A 47 -5.74 1.78 21.03
N ASN A 48 -6.97 1.53 21.48
CA ASN A 48 -7.23 0.50 22.49
C ASN A 48 -7.16 -0.90 21.88
N PRO A 49 -6.98 -1.96 22.68
CA PRO A 49 -6.99 -3.36 22.21
C PRO A 49 -8.25 -3.76 21.42
N VAL A 50 -9.39 -3.13 21.72
CA VAL A 50 -10.68 -3.38 21.05
C VAL A 50 -10.72 -2.80 19.63
N ASP A 51 -10.01 -1.69 19.40
CA ASP A 51 -10.07 -0.91 18.16
C ASP A 51 -9.04 -1.41 17.13
N HIS A 52 -7.85 -1.79 17.60
CA HIS A 52 -6.78 -2.26 16.74
C HIS A 52 -6.05 -3.45 17.37
N PRO A 53 -5.69 -4.46 16.58
CA PRO A 53 -4.90 -5.60 17.06
C PRO A 53 -3.52 -5.24 17.65
N LEU A 54 -3.05 -4.02 17.43
CA LEU A 54 -1.75 -3.50 17.91
C LEU A 54 -1.93 -2.55 19.11
N GLY A 55 -3.18 -2.31 19.53
CA GLY A 55 -3.52 -1.37 20.58
C GLY A 55 -3.31 -1.93 21.98
N GLY A 56 -3.22 -1.03 22.95
CA GLY A 56 -3.02 -1.33 24.36
C GLY A 56 -1.57 -1.45 24.82
N GLY A 57 -1.43 -2.01 26.02
CA GLY A 57 -0.21 -1.96 26.81
C GLY A 57 -0.11 -0.69 27.67
N GLU A 58 0.71 -0.74 28.71
CA GLU A 58 1.03 0.42 29.53
C GLU A 58 2.15 1.22 28.85
N GLY A 59 1.92 2.51 28.61
CA GLY A 59 2.87 3.36 27.89
C GLY A 59 2.93 3.07 26.39
N LYS A 60 4.05 3.41 25.75
CA LYS A 60 4.24 3.20 24.30
C LYS A 60 4.80 1.82 24.04
N THR A 61 4.13 1.05 23.18
CA THR A 61 4.58 -0.28 22.76
C THR A 61 4.78 -0.34 21.24
N SER A 62 5.47 -1.39 20.78
CA SER A 62 5.55 -1.76 19.37
C SER A 62 4.35 -2.61 18.90
N GLY A 63 3.32 -2.78 19.74
CA GLY A 63 2.14 -3.61 19.49
C GLY A 63 2.27 -5.08 19.89
N GLY A 64 3.46 -5.57 20.26
CA GLY A 64 3.66 -6.91 20.85
C GLY A 64 3.37 -8.11 19.95
N ARG A 65 3.18 -7.90 18.64
CA ARG A 65 2.83 -8.93 17.64
C ARG A 65 3.35 -8.55 16.25
N PRO A 66 3.37 -9.47 15.28
CA PRO A 66 3.65 -9.12 13.88
C PRO A 66 2.72 -8.02 13.37
N PRO A 67 3.20 -7.09 12.54
CA PRO A 67 2.40 -5.97 12.05
C PRO A 67 1.17 -6.44 11.28
N THR A 68 0.01 -5.89 11.64
CA THR A 68 -1.28 -6.21 11.02
C THR A 68 -2.08 -4.96 10.69
N ASN A 69 -3.03 -5.10 9.76
CA ASN A 69 -4.06 -4.09 9.57
C ASN A 69 -5.10 -4.12 10.74
N PRO A 70 -6.05 -3.16 10.80
CA PRO A 70 -7.07 -3.11 11.85
C PRO A 70 -7.96 -4.37 11.91
N TRP A 71 -8.08 -5.09 10.80
CA TRP A 71 -8.85 -6.33 10.70
C TRP A 71 -8.01 -7.60 10.93
N GLY A 72 -6.77 -7.47 11.42
CA GLY A 72 -5.91 -8.60 11.80
C GLY A 72 -5.15 -9.31 10.67
N LYS A 73 -5.25 -8.86 9.42
CA LYS A 73 -4.46 -9.40 8.31
C LYS A 73 -3.01 -8.95 8.43
N VAL A 74 -2.10 -9.93 8.46
CA VAL A 74 -0.66 -9.74 8.63
C VAL A 74 -0.02 -9.11 7.38
N GLU A 75 0.92 -8.20 7.60
CA GLU A 75 1.76 -7.63 6.56
C GLU A 75 2.67 -8.69 5.91
N GLY A 76 3.20 -8.40 4.73
CA GLY A 76 4.17 -9.26 4.03
C GLY A 76 3.58 -10.51 3.37
N LYS A 77 2.33 -10.89 3.66
CA LYS A 77 1.65 -11.94 2.90
C LYS A 77 1.09 -11.41 1.58
N LYS A 78 1.25 -12.17 0.50
CA LYS A 78 0.66 -11.83 -0.81
C LYS A 78 -0.87 -11.73 -0.70
N THR A 79 -1.42 -10.53 -0.90
CA THR A 79 -2.87 -10.28 -0.85
C THR A 79 -3.63 -10.65 -2.11
N ARG A 80 -2.93 -10.83 -3.24
CA ARG A 80 -3.54 -11.17 -4.53
C ARG A 80 -3.99 -12.64 -4.54
N HIS A 81 -5.23 -12.87 -4.95
CA HIS A 81 -5.75 -14.22 -5.15
C HIS A 81 -5.02 -14.97 -6.28
N LYS A 82 -4.54 -16.19 -5.99
CA LYS A 82 -3.73 -16.98 -6.93
C LYS A 82 -4.52 -17.39 -8.18
N LYS A 83 -5.78 -17.79 -8.04
CA LYS A 83 -6.62 -18.28 -9.15
C LYS A 83 -7.33 -17.18 -9.94
N LYS A 84 -6.97 -15.90 -9.78
CA LYS A 84 -7.60 -14.81 -10.55
C LYS A 84 -7.32 -15.05 -12.05
N PRO A 85 -8.32 -15.04 -12.95
CA PRO A 85 -8.11 -15.32 -14.38
C PRO A 85 -7.03 -14.44 -15.03
N SER A 86 -6.95 -13.18 -14.61
CA SER A 86 -5.93 -12.22 -15.09
C SER A 86 -4.49 -12.59 -14.74
N THR A 87 -4.25 -13.57 -13.84
CA THR A 87 -2.91 -14.09 -13.54
C THR A 87 -2.29 -14.76 -14.75
N LYS A 88 -3.10 -15.37 -15.65
CA LYS A 88 -2.62 -16.02 -16.88
C LYS A 88 -1.90 -15.06 -17.82
N LEU A 89 -2.21 -13.76 -17.76
CA LEU A 89 -1.61 -12.74 -18.63
C LEU A 89 -0.28 -12.22 -18.11
N ILE A 90 0.14 -12.57 -16.89
CA ILE A 90 1.36 -12.03 -16.29
C ILE A 90 2.52 -12.98 -16.59
N VAL A 91 3.48 -12.48 -17.35
CA VAL A 91 4.69 -13.22 -17.75
C VAL A 91 5.72 -13.20 -16.61
N ARG A 92 5.87 -12.05 -15.95
CA ARG A 92 6.79 -11.89 -14.81
C ARG A 92 6.17 -10.97 -13.76
N GLY A 93 6.04 -11.46 -12.53
CA GLY A 93 5.56 -10.66 -11.41
C GLY A 93 6.55 -9.59 -10.97
N ARG A 94 6.06 -8.53 -10.30
CA ARG A 94 6.93 -7.50 -9.70
C ARG A 94 7.92 -8.11 -8.69
N LYS A 95 9.21 -7.80 -8.85
CA LYS A 95 10.20 -8.03 -7.78
C LYS A 95 9.75 -7.28 -6.53
N ARG A 96 9.58 -8.00 -5.43
CA ARG A 96 9.31 -7.43 -4.10
C ARG A 96 10.59 -7.63 -3.29
N GLY A 97 11.04 -6.61 -2.57
CA GLY A 97 12.16 -6.77 -1.63
C GLY A 97 11.82 -7.74 -0.50
N LYS A 98 12.70 -7.85 0.52
CA LYS A 98 12.56 -8.76 1.69
C LYS A 98 11.23 -8.64 2.46
N ALA A 99 10.42 -7.62 2.17
CA ALA A 99 9.14 -7.34 2.83
C ALA A 99 7.96 -8.26 2.47
N THR A 100 8.11 -9.22 1.53
CA THR A 100 7.02 -10.16 1.20
C THR A 100 7.50 -11.60 1.32
N GLN A 101 6.90 -12.39 2.24
CA GLN A 101 7.04 -13.86 2.29
C GLN A 101 5.96 -14.52 1.42
#